data_AF-A0A354JWC9-F1
#
_entry.id   AF-A0A354JWC9-F1
#
_cell.length_a   1.000
_cell.length_b   1.000
_cell.length_c   1.000
_cell.angle_alpha   90.00
_cell.angle_beta   90.00
_cell.angle_gamma   90.00
#
_symmetry.space_group_name_H-M   'P 1'
#
loop_
_entity.id
_entity.type
_entity.pdbx_description
1 polymer ?
#
loop_
_entity_poly.entity_id
_entity_poly.type
_entity_poly.pdbx_seq_one_letter_code
_entity_poly.pdbx_strand_id
1 'polypeptide(L)'
;MLKRILLFVTILLSVVTAANAQCTGFHTIRECTPPDIADFKIFGQSRSRLVEAKKTFYYQVVLFGGYDYKIGICTEKGYYPVQFKIINADDKTVFYDNANDDYMETVGFTVEKTKNVILEITVLASKKEFKDVTDTRVCAGIAIYWRKVPKTGF
;
A
#
# COMPACT_ATOMS: atom_id res chain seq x y z
N MET A 1 -5.23 48.04 19.92
CA MET A 1 -6.29 47.25 19.25
C MET A 1 -5.77 46.51 18.01
N LEU A 2 -5.01 47.15 17.12
CA LEU A 2 -4.44 46.53 15.91
C LEU A 2 -3.57 45.28 16.17
N LYS A 3 -2.73 45.28 17.23
CA LYS A 3 -1.93 44.11 17.65
C LYS A 3 -2.77 42.91 18.12
N ARG A 4 -3.97 43.13 18.68
CA ARG A 4 -4.89 42.05 19.08
C ARG A 4 -5.63 41.48 17.87
N ILE A 5 -5.97 42.32 16.89
CA ILE A 5 -6.58 41.88 15.62
C ILE A 5 -5.59 41.04 14.80
N LEU A 6 -4.31 41.45 14.75
CA LEU A 6 -3.26 40.70 14.02
C LEU A 6 -3.04 39.28 14.58
N LEU A 7 -3.17 39.10 15.90
CA LEU A 7 -3.02 37.82 16.59
C LEU A 7 -4.19 36.86 16.32
N PHE A 8 -5.40 37.39 16.17
CA PHE A 8 -6.60 36.61 15.83
C PHE A 8 -6.56 36.11 14.37
N VAL A 9 -6.05 36.93 13.44
CA VAL A 9 -5.94 36.56 12.01
C VAL A 9 -4.89 35.45 11.80
N THR A 10 -3.81 35.43 12.59
CA THR A 10 -2.78 34.38 12.51
C THR A 10 -3.25 33.02 13.05
N ILE A 11 -4.11 33.01 14.07
CA ILE A 11 -4.68 31.76 14.61
C ILE A 11 -5.66 31.10 13.61
N LEU A 12 -6.48 31.88 12.90
CA LEU A 12 -7.45 31.33 11.94
C LEU A 12 -6.81 30.62 10.74
N LEU A 13 -5.61 31.01 10.31
CA LEU A 13 -4.95 30.39 9.14
C LEU A 13 -4.33 29.01 9.42
N SER A 14 -4.14 28.63 10.69
CA SER A 14 -3.45 27.39 11.06
C SER A 14 -4.33 26.12 11.06
N VAL A 15 -5.66 26.26 10.92
CA VAL A 15 -6.60 25.13 11.10
C VAL A 15 -6.81 24.31 9.81
N VAL A 16 -6.37 24.78 8.65
CA VAL A 16 -6.71 24.17 7.35
C VAL A 16 -5.81 22.98 6.97
N THR A 17 -4.75 22.69 7.71
CA THR A 17 -3.72 21.71 7.28
C THR A 17 -3.86 20.30 7.86
N ALA A 18 -4.79 20.03 8.77
CA ALA A 18 -4.81 18.76 9.52
C ALA A 18 -5.55 17.59 8.83
N ALA A 19 -6.42 17.83 7.85
CA ALA A 19 -7.31 16.79 7.32
C ALA A 19 -6.69 15.88 6.23
N ASN A 20 -5.57 16.29 5.61
CA ASN A 20 -4.98 15.57 4.47
C ASN A 20 -3.84 14.60 4.85
N ALA A 21 -3.57 14.39 6.15
CA ALA A 21 -2.40 13.64 6.61
C ALA A 21 -2.68 12.17 7.01
N GLN A 22 -3.93 11.71 7.04
CA GLN A 22 -4.30 10.51 7.83
C GLN A 22 -3.53 9.22 7.46
N CYS A 23 -3.11 9.02 6.21
CA CYS A 23 -2.35 7.82 5.80
C CYS A 23 -1.05 8.11 5.03
N THR A 24 -0.62 9.38 4.97
CA THR A 24 0.56 9.74 4.16
C THR A 24 1.80 8.99 4.66
N GLY A 25 2.50 8.29 3.76
CA GLY A 25 3.70 7.53 4.10
C GLY A 25 3.46 6.20 4.81
N PHE A 26 2.21 5.81 5.11
CA PHE A 26 1.92 4.52 5.76
C PHE A 26 2.61 3.30 5.12
N HIS A 27 2.76 3.23 3.80
CA HIS A 27 3.46 2.14 3.12
C HIS A 27 4.97 2.02 3.44
N THR A 28 5.58 3.00 4.11
CA THR A 28 7.01 2.96 4.50
C THR A 28 7.22 2.45 5.93
N ILE A 29 6.17 2.08 6.65
CA ILE A 29 6.33 1.47 7.98
C ILE A 29 6.90 0.05 7.84
N ARG A 30 7.48 -0.43 8.93
CA ARG A 30 8.18 -1.71 9.00
C ARG A 30 7.25 -2.89 8.68
N GLU A 31 6.00 -2.83 9.09
CA GLU A 31 4.98 -3.86 8.86
C GLU A 31 4.71 -4.09 7.37
N CYS A 32 4.91 -3.08 6.53
CA CYS A 32 4.75 -3.21 5.08
C CYS A 32 6.02 -3.71 4.38
N THR A 33 7.14 -3.78 5.10
CA THR A 33 8.46 -4.05 4.50
C THR A 33 8.67 -5.55 4.34
N PRO A 34 8.81 -6.08 3.11
CA PRO A 34 9.11 -7.50 2.89
C PRO A 34 10.46 -7.91 3.48
N PRO A 35 10.66 -9.19 3.82
CA PRO A 35 11.96 -9.69 4.25
C PRO A 35 13.00 -9.64 3.11
N ASP A 36 14.29 -9.67 3.47
CA ASP A 36 15.45 -9.73 2.56
C ASP A 36 15.48 -8.67 1.44
N ILE A 37 15.28 -7.41 1.81
CA ILE A 37 15.23 -6.26 0.88
C ILE A 37 16.53 -5.43 0.82
N ALA A 38 17.66 -5.93 1.35
CA ALA A 38 18.90 -5.16 1.49
C ALA A 38 19.37 -4.49 0.18
N ASP A 39 19.26 -5.19 -0.94
CA ASP A 39 19.66 -4.68 -2.27
C ASP A 39 18.49 -4.12 -3.09
N PHE A 40 17.29 -4.05 -2.49
CA PHE A 40 16.10 -3.54 -3.16
C PHE A 40 15.91 -2.07 -2.86
N LYS A 41 15.44 -1.34 -3.87
CA LYS A 41 15.02 0.05 -3.73
C LYS A 41 13.51 0.10 -3.55
N ILE A 42 13.00 1.12 -2.87
CA ILE A 42 11.56 1.38 -2.91
C ILE A 42 11.19 1.86 -4.32
N PHE A 43 10.11 1.32 -4.85
CA PHE A 43 9.59 1.68 -6.16
C PHE A 43 8.68 2.90 -6.02
N GLY A 44 8.87 3.91 -6.87
CA GLY A 44 8.18 5.20 -6.77
C GLY A 44 6.66 5.14 -6.93
N GLN A 45 6.11 4.00 -7.39
CA GLN A 45 4.67 3.80 -7.46
C GLN A 45 4.07 3.29 -6.13
N SER A 46 4.90 2.91 -5.14
CA SER A 46 4.44 2.58 -3.78
C SER A 46 3.57 3.70 -3.22
N ARG A 47 2.43 3.34 -2.61
CA ARG A 47 1.52 4.35 -2.04
C ARG A 47 0.73 3.83 -0.87
N SER A 48 0.26 4.78 -0.07
CA SER A 48 -0.68 4.55 1.01
C SER A 48 -2.07 4.99 0.59
N ARG A 49 -3.11 4.40 1.18
CA ARG A 49 -4.49 4.82 0.93
C ARG A 49 -5.33 4.62 2.18
N LEU A 50 -6.23 5.57 2.44
CA LEU A 50 -7.35 5.35 3.36
C LEU A 50 -8.41 4.54 2.63
N VAL A 51 -8.77 3.39 3.17
CA VAL A 51 -9.70 2.44 2.57
C VAL A 51 -10.78 2.07 3.56
N GLU A 52 -11.86 1.46 3.06
CA GLU A 52 -12.91 0.92 3.91
C GLU A 52 -12.73 -0.59 4.02
N ALA A 53 -12.65 -1.10 5.25
CA ALA A 53 -12.56 -2.52 5.49
C ALA A 53 -13.75 -3.26 4.86
N LYS A 54 -13.54 -4.51 4.44
CA LYS A 54 -14.49 -5.34 3.68
C LYS A 54 -14.83 -4.84 2.27
N LYS A 55 -14.36 -3.66 1.83
CA LYS A 55 -14.48 -3.21 0.44
C LYS A 55 -13.18 -3.43 -0.31
N THR A 56 -13.32 -3.99 -1.51
CA THR A 56 -12.21 -4.16 -2.44
C THR A 56 -11.84 -2.82 -3.08
N PHE A 57 -10.56 -2.52 -3.13
CA PHE A 57 -10.04 -1.42 -3.93
C PHE A 57 -8.97 -1.90 -4.90
N TYR A 58 -8.82 -1.14 -5.97
CA TYR A 58 -7.92 -1.48 -7.08
C TYR A 58 -6.78 -0.48 -7.17
N TYR A 59 -5.60 -1.00 -7.42
CA TYR A 59 -4.38 -0.24 -7.61
C TYR A 59 -3.68 -0.76 -8.87
N GLN A 60 -3.62 0.03 -9.94
CA GLN A 60 -2.90 -0.35 -11.15
C GLN A 60 -1.45 0.16 -11.11
N VAL A 61 -0.50 -0.66 -11.57
CA VAL A 61 0.94 -0.37 -11.61
C VAL A 61 1.62 -1.06 -12.78
N VAL A 62 2.65 -0.40 -13.32
CA VAL A 62 3.53 -0.99 -14.33
C VAL A 62 4.78 -1.57 -13.66
N LEU A 63 5.00 -2.87 -13.82
CA LEU A 63 6.20 -3.59 -13.39
C LEU A 63 7.10 -3.80 -14.61
N PHE A 64 8.33 -3.30 -14.56
CA PHE A 64 9.28 -3.35 -15.66
C PHE A 64 9.96 -4.72 -15.78
N GLY A 65 10.16 -5.16 -17.02
CA GLY A 65 10.91 -6.39 -17.31
C GLY A 65 12.39 -6.30 -16.92
N GLY A 66 12.98 -7.42 -16.51
CA GLY A 66 14.36 -7.53 -16.06
C GLY A 66 14.58 -7.10 -14.60
N TYR A 67 13.54 -7.12 -13.77
CA TYR A 67 13.60 -6.75 -12.35
C TYR A 67 13.00 -7.84 -11.46
N ASP A 68 13.61 -8.00 -10.29
CA ASP A 68 12.98 -8.67 -9.15
C ASP A 68 12.11 -7.66 -8.42
N TYR A 69 10.90 -8.08 -8.06
CA TYR A 69 9.96 -7.32 -7.26
C TYR A 69 9.68 -8.01 -5.94
N LYS A 70 9.51 -7.22 -4.89
CA LYS A 70 8.90 -7.65 -3.62
C LYS A 70 7.77 -6.69 -3.29
N ILE A 71 6.58 -7.21 -3.07
CA ILE A 71 5.39 -6.42 -2.72
C ILE A 71 5.03 -6.78 -1.28
N GLY A 72 4.82 -5.78 -0.44
CA GLY A 72 4.24 -5.91 0.89
C GLY A 72 2.95 -5.10 1.00
N ILE A 73 1.89 -5.74 1.46
CA ILE A 73 0.58 -5.14 1.70
C ILE A 73 0.28 -5.21 3.19
N CYS A 74 0.07 -4.06 3.81
CA CYS A 74 -0.13 -3.92 5.25
C CYS A 74 -1.37 -3.07 5.54
N THR A 75 -1.87 -3.17 6.77
CA THR A 75 -2.93 -2.30 7.28
C THR A 75 -2.68 -1.99 8.76
N GLU A 76 -3.52 -1.16 9.37
CA GLU A 76 -3.40 -0.86 10.79
C GLU A 76 -3.60 -2.13 11.64
N LYS A 77 -2.94 -2.16 12.79
CA LYS A 77 -3.02 -3.28 13.73
C LYS A 77 -4.49 -3.55 14.11
N GLY A 78 -4.90 -4.82 14.03
CA GLY A 78 -6.26 -5.25 14.33
C GLY A 78 -7.19 -5.36 13.12
N TYR A 79 -6.77 -4.86 11.94
CA TYR A 79 -7.55 -4.94 10.70
C TYR A 79 -7.12 -6.08 9.76
N TYR A 80 -6.26 -6.97 10.24
CA TYR A 80 -5.81 -8.14 9.50
C TYR A 80 -6.85 -9.29 9.52
N PRO A 81 -6.79 -10.22 8.56
CA PRO A 81 -5.84 -10.28 7.43
C PRO A 81 -6.18 -9.29 6.31
N VAL A 82 -5.24 -9.10 5.38
CA VAL A 82 -5.48 -8.40 4.12
C VAL A 82 -5.38 -9.43 3.00
N GLN A 83 -6.40 -9.47 2.14
CA GLN A 83 -6.33 -10.23 0.90
C GLN A 83 -5.81 -9.33 -0.21
N PHE A 84 -4.91 -9.84 -1.04
CA PHE A 84 -4.57 -9.20 -2.30
C PHE A 84 -4.31 -10.19 -3.42
N LYS A 85 -4.63 -9.75 -4.63
CA LYS A 85 -4.34 -10.46 -5.88
C LYS A 85 -3.50 -9.61 -6.79
N ILE A 86 -2.62 -10.25 -7.55
CA ILE A 86 -1.89 -9.63 -8.66
C ILE A 86 -2.52 -10.13 -9.95
N ILE A 87 -3.13 -9.21 -10.69
CA ILE A 87 -3.94 -9.52 -11.86
C ILE A 87 -3.32 -8.84 -13.08
N ASN A 88 -3.22 -9.55 -14.20
CA ASN A 88 -2.85 -8.92 -15.47
C ASN A 88 -3.90 -7.87 -15.86
N ALA A 89 -3.48 -6.64 -16.13
CA ALA A 89 -4.41 -5.59 -16.50
C ALA A 89 -5.08 -5.85 -17.86
N ASP A 90 -4.40 -6.56 -18.76
CA ASP A 90 -4.81 -6.74 -20.16
C ASP A 90 -5.88 -7.81 -20.33
N ASP A 91 -5.66 -9.01 -19.77
CA ASP A 91 -6.54 -10.18 -19.96
C ASP A 91 -7.23 -10.65 -18.66
N LYS A 92 -7.00 -9.95 -17.54
CA LYS A 92 -7.56 -10.26 -16.21
C LYS A 92 -7.14 -11.63 -15.64
N THR A 93 -6.11 -12.26 -16.19
CA THR A 93 -5.53 -13.46 -15.58
C THR A 93 -4.95 -13.16 -14.20
N VAL A 94 -5.22 -14.03 -13.23
CA VAL A 94 -4.69 -13.90 -11.86
C VAL A 94 -3.32 -14.56 -11.81
N PHE A 95 -2.27 -13.78 -11.57
CA PHE A 95 -0.91 -14.28 -11.40
C PHE A 95 -0.67 -14.79 -9.97
N TYR A 96 -1.32 -14.16 -8.99
CA TYR A 96 -1.17 -14.50 -7.58
C TYR A 96 -2.41 -14.08 -6.79
N ASP A 97 -2.79 -14.88 -5.78
CA ASP A 97 -3.80 -14.56 -4.77
C ASP A 97 -3.28 -15.10 -3.43
N ASN A 98 -3.03 -14.19 -2.48
CA ASN A 98 -2.47 -14.58 -1.18
C ASN A 98 -3.45 -15.38 -0.32
N ALA A 99 -4.73 -15.47 -0.66
CA ALA A 99 -5.66 -16.37 0.02
C ALA A 99 -5.27 -17.85 -0.15
N ASN A 100 -4.47 -18.19 -1.17
CA ASN A 100 -3.91 -19.52 -1.37
C ASN A 100 -2.61 -19.76 -0.59
N ASP A 101 -2.12 -18.76 0.14
CA ASP A 101 -0.87 -18.77 0.91
C ASP A 101 -1.12 -18.16 2.30
N ASP A 102 -2.16 -18.62 2.98
CA ASP A 102 -2.53 -18.21 4.36
C ASP A 102 -2.58 -16.70 4.60
N TYR A 103 -2.97 -15.93 3.57
CA TYR A 103 -2.99 -14.48 3.58
C TYR A 103 -1.63 -13.84 3.89
N MET A 104 -0.53 -14.44 3.42
CA MET A 104 0.80 -13.83 3.47
C MET A 104 0.75 -12.40 2.92
N GLU A 105 1.30 -11.48 3.70
CA GLU A 105 1.25 -10.04 3.44
C GLU A 105 2.28 -9.62 2.38
N THR A 106 3.20 -10.50 2.04
CA THR A 106 4.32 -10.21 1.16
C THR A 106 4.50 -11.27 0.09
N VAL A 107 4.92 -10.87 -1.10
CA VAL A 107 5.30 -11.80 -2.18
C VAL A 107 6.50 -11.26 -2.95
N GLY A 108 7.39 -12.15 -3.36
CA GLY A 108 8.56 -11.83 -4.18
C GLY A 108 8.55 -12.62 -5.49
N PHE A 109 8.86 -11.96 -6.61
CA PHE A 109 8.87 -12.60 -7.93
C PHE A 109 9.72 -11.81 -8.92
N THR A 110 10.17 -12.48 -9.99
CA THR A 110 10.90 -11.84 -11.09
C THR A 110 9.94 -11.52 -12.24
N VAL A 111 10.08 -10.34 -12.84
CA VAL A 111 9.31 -9.94 -14.02
C VAL A 111 10.23 -9.96 -15.23
N GLU A 112 10.02 -10.91 -16.15
CA GLU A 112 10.84 -11.05 -17.35
C GLU A 112 10.51 -9.99 -18.41
N LYS A 113 9.22 -9.77 -18.65
CA LYS A 113 8.70 -8.78 -19.62
C LYS A 113 7.84 -7.78 -18.87
N THR A 114 7.92 -6.50 -19.24
CA THR A 114 7.12 -5.44 -18.61
C THR A 114 5.63 -5.84 -18.61
N LYS A 115 5.00 -5.74 -17.43
CA LYS A 115 3.59 -6.05 -17.21
C LYS A 115 2.88 -4.85 -16.62
N ASN A 116 1.67 -4.60 -17.11
CA ASN A 116 0.71 -3.76 -16.42
C ASN A 116 -0.15 -4.66 -15.54
N VAL A 117 -0.16 -4.41 -14.23
CA VAL A 117 -0.88 -5.26 -13.28
C VAL A 117 -1.84 -4.44 -12.43
N ILE A 118 -2.90 -5.08 -11.99
CA ILE A 118 -3.87 -4.58 -11.03
C ILE A 118 -3.66 -5.35 -9.73
N LEU A 119 -3.37 -4.62 -8.67
CA LEU A 119 -3.49 -5.13 -7.31
C LEU A 119 -4.94 -4.94 -6.87
N GLU A 120 -5.66 -6.04 -6.75
CA GLU A 120 -6.99 -6.11 -6.13
C GLU A 120 -6.78 -6.37 -4.64
N ILE A 121 -7.17 -5.45 -3.76
CA ILE A 121 -6.85 -5.51 -2.33
C ILE A 121 -8.11 -5.32 -1.49
N THR A 122 -8.27 -6.17 -0.48
CA THR A 122 -9.37 -6.09 0.49
C THR A 122 -8.84 -6.28 1.91
N VAL A 123 -9.07 -5.28 2.77
CA VAL A 123 -8.79 -5.40 4.20
C VAL A 123 -9.91 -6.23 4.83
N LEU A 124 -9.63 -7.50 5.14
CA LEU A 124 -10.65 -8.43 5.61
C LEU A 124 -10.99 -8.22 7.07
N ALA A 125 -10.04 -7.80 7.94
CA ALA A 125 -10.31 -7.51 9.34
C ALA A 125 -11.17 -8.60 10.04
N SER A 126 -10.76 -9.87 9.94
CA SER A 126 -11.63 -11.02 10.27
C SER A 126 -12.03 -11.09 11.75
N LYS A 127 -11.24 -10.48 12.64
CA LYS A 127 -11.45 -10.48 14.10
C LYS A 127 -11.97 -9.13 14.64
N LYS A 128 -12.27 -8.17 13.76
CA LYS A 128 -12.67 -6.82 14.14
C LYS A 128 -14.19 -6.68 14.04
N GLU A 129 -14.81 -6.29 15.14
CA GLU A 129 -16.19 -5.80 15.13
C GLU A 129 -16.18 -4.29 14.90
N PHE A 130 -16.92 -3.84 13.89
CA PHE A 130 -17.05 -2.41 13.56
C PHE A 130 -18.20 -1.81 14.34
N LYS A 131 -17.90 -0.81 15.18
CA LYS A 131 -18.93 -0.12 15.96
C LYS A 131 -19.72 0.90 15.14
N ASP A 132 -19.05 1.53 14.18
CA ASP A 132 -19.61 2.56 13.30
C ASP A 132 -18.79 2.69 12.01
N VAL A 133 -19.21 3.61 11.13
CA VAL A 133 -18.57 3.88 9.82
C VAL A 133 -17.17 4.48 9.96
N THR A 134 -16.84 5.12 11.08
CA THR A 134 -15.47 5.63 11.28
C THR A 134 -14.50 4.49 11.56
N ASP A 135 -14.96 3.46 12.29
CA ASP A 135 -14.20 2.25 12.60
C ASP A 135 -13.97 1.35 11.37
N THR A 136 -14.64 1.59 10.24
CA THR A 136 -14.37 0.87 8.99
C THR A 136 -13.25 1.50 8.17
N ARG A 137 -12.88 2.76 8.45
CA ARG A 137 -11.89 3.51 7.67
C ARG A 137 -10.50 3.28 8.23
N VAL A 138 -9.63 2.68 7.44
CA VAL A 138 -8.30 2.23 7.87
C VAL A 138 -7.24 2.55 6.81
N CYS A 139 -6.02 2.84 7.24
CA CYS A 139 -4.89 2.93 6.33
C CYS A 139 -4.49 1.54 5.79
N ALA A 140 -4.26 1.48 4.47
CA ALA A 140 -3.60 0.39 3.80
C ALA A 140 -2.32 0.91 3.13
N GLY A 141 -1.23 0.16 3.25
CA GLY A 141 0.05 0.45 2.60
C GLY A 141 0.35 -0.57 1.51
N ILE A 142 0.83 -0.07 0.37
CA ILE A 142 1.32 -0.87 -0.75
C ILE A 142 2.80 -0.52 -0.92
N ALA A 143 3.67 -1.34 -0.35
CA ALA A 143 5.10 -1.17 -0.43
C ALA A 143 5.64 -2.06 -1.56
N ILE A 144 6.18 -1.45 -2.62
CA ILE A 144 6.75 -2.17 -3.74
C ILE A 144 8.24 -1.90 -3.75
N TYR A 145 9.01 -2.96 -3.73
CA TYR A 145 10.45 -2.95 -3.77
C TYR A 145 10.91 -3.58 -5.08
N TRP A 146 11.99 -3.06 -5.65
CA TRP A 146 12.54 -3.57 -6.89
C TRP A 146 14.06 -3.53 -6.91
N ARG A 147 14.65 -4.48 -7.61
CA ARG A 147 16.07 -4.43 -8.00
C ARG A 147 16.22 -5.01 -9.40
N LYS A 148 17.27 -4.60 -10.11
CA LYS A 148 17.58 -5.21 -11.41
C LYS A 148 17.99 -6.66 -11.19
N VAL A 149 17.51 -7.57 -12.03
CA VAL A 149 17.93 -8.98 -11.98
C VAL A 149 19.46 -9.02 -12.14
N PRO A 150 20.20 -9.69 -11.24
CA PRO A 150 21.65 -9.84 -11.39
C PRO A 150 21.96 -10.51 -12.72
N LYS A 151 22.93 -9.97 -13.46
CA LYS A 151 23.49 -10.70 -14.61
C LYS A 151 24.32 -11.84 -14.03
N THR A 152 23.78 -13.05 -14.01
CA THR A 152 24.60 -14.25 -13.81
C THR A 152 25.41 -14.44 -15.10
N GLY A 153 26.69 -14.06 -15.04
CA GLY A 153 27.65 -14.41 -16.09
C GLY A 153 27.96 -15.89 -15.99
N PHE A 154 27.85 -16.60 -17.12
CA PHE A 154 28.70 -17.74 -17.41
C PHE A 154 29.85 -17.22 -18.28
#